data_AF-A0A1E4U3K7-F1
#
_entry.id   AF-A0A1E4U3K7-F1
#
_cell.length_a   1.000
_cell.length_b   1.000
_cell.length_c   1.000
_cell.angle_alpha   90.00
_cell.angle_beta   90.00
_cell.angle_gamma   90.00
#
_symmetry.space_group_name_H-M   'P 1'
#
loop_
_entity.id
_entity.type
_entity.pdbx_description
1 polymer ?
#
loop_
_entity_poly.entity_id
_entity_poly.type
_entity_poly.pdbx_seq_one_letter_code
_entity_poly.pdbx_strand_id
1 'polypeptide(L)'
;HLKINSLSTTSTHFTGTLYELSTLKFLKDYLKVTGLVHSGGTSDNGIDIRGYWDLSQYVTLAKTENIEEEDIIKKKTIIVNGSRIKPLILKKLYNGNNPLKINLLVQCKAYQSKLPPTTIRELSGIFNYNVNNLNKNKSILMIVTPNTLTHQALREFNNCRFGMMLVNLKLLGLKDSKMDRFTIASYKGGTLDGFYLNPYCKAMLEGIDINTEMK
;
A
#
# COMPACT_ATOMS: atom_id res chain seq x y z
N HIS A 1 18.75 12.53 10.85
CA HIS A 1 18.70 11.09 10.51
C HIS A 1 19.56 10.69 9.31
N LEU A 2 19.63 11.41 8.18
CA LEU A 2 20.50 11.03 7.04
C LEU A 2 22.00 11.39 7.19
N LYS A 3 22.35 12.19 8.20
CA LYS A 3 23.71 12.76 8.39
C LYS A 3 24.69 11.84 9.15
N ILE A 4 24.23 10.70 9.68
CA ILE A 4 24.96 9.97 10.74
C ILE A 4 26.04 9.02 10.18
N ASN A 5 26.02 8.66 8.88
CA ASN A 5 26.89 7.57 8.38
C ASN A 5 27.86 7.95 7.25
N SER A 6 28.12 9.24 6.97
CA SER A 6 29.04 9.65 5.89
C SER A 6 28.73 8.97 4.53
N LEU A 7 27.46 8.61 4.31
CA LEU A 7 27.04 7.86 3.13
C LEU A 7 27.07 8.78 1.92
N SER A 8 27.69 8.31 0.82
CA SER A 8 27.64 9.02 -0.44
C SER A 8 26.18 9.27 -0.84
N THR A 9 25.88 10.52 -1.17
CA THR A 9 24.54 10.97 -1.62
C THR A 9 24.12 10.37 -2.97
N THR A 10 25.02 9.62 -3.62
CA THR A 10 24.76 8.86 -4.85
C THR A 10 24.59 7.36 -4.60
N SER A 11 24.71 6.88 -3.36
CA SER A 11 24.57 5.47 -3.05
C SER A 11 23.13 4.97 -3.21
N THR A 12 22.99 3.70 -3.56
CA THR A 12 21.70 3.00 -3.60
C THR A 12 21.04 2.99 -2.22
N HIS A 13 21.84 2.86 -1.15
CA HIS A 13 21.37 2.95 0.22
C HIS A 13 20.75 4.33 0.52
N PHE A 14 21.45 5.42 0.19
CA PHE A 14 20.92 6.77 0.40
C PHE A 14 19.61 7.00 -0.37
N THR A 15 19.58 6.58 -1.64
CA THR A 15 18.39 6.69 -2.49
C THR A 15 17.22 5.87 -1.93
N GLY A 16 17.47 4.66 -1.45
CA GLY A 16 16.47 3.80 -0.82
C GLY A 16 15.88 4.43 0.44
N THR A 17 16.73 4.85 1.38
CA THR A 17 16.28 5.51 2.62
C THR A 17 15.50 6.79 2.35
N LEU A 18 15.95 7.61 1.39
CA LEU A 18 15.23 8.82 1.01
C LEU A 18 13.84 8.49 0.42
N TYR A 19 13.75 7.43 -0.36
CA TYR A 19 12.49 6.96 -0.94
C TYR A 19 11.53 6.43 0.14
N GLU A 20 12.02 5.65 1.11
CA GLU A 20 11.24 5.20 2.27
C GLU A 20 10.68 6.38 3.08
N LEU A 21 11.50 7.40 3.36
CA LEU A 21 11.06 8.60 4.08
C LEU A 21 10.00 9.39 3.28
N SER A 22 10.15 9.47 1.96
CA SER A 22 9.14 10.07 1.08
C SER A 22 7.82 9.29 1.13
N THR A 23 7.90 7.96 1.08
CA THR A 23 6.73 7.09 1.21
C THR A 23 6.07 7.28 2.57
N LEU A 24 6.83 7.33 3.66
CA LEU A 24 6.29 7.56 5.01
C LEU A 24 5.51 8.88 5.09
N LYS A 25 6.06 9.95 4.49
CA LYS A 25 5.37 11.24 4.38
C LYS A 25 4.09 11.13 3.55
N PHE A 26 4.13 10.46 2.40
CA PHE A 26 2.95 10.23 1.56
C PHE A 26 1.85 9.47 2.32
N LEU A 27 2.19 8.36 2.98
CA LEU A 27 1.25 7.55 3.76
C LEU A 27 0.59 8.37 4.88
N LYS A 28 1.37 9.18 5.59
CA LYS A 28 0.88 10.02 6.70
C LYS A 28 0.00 11.16 6.19
N ASP A 29 0.51 11.93 5.24
CA ASP A 29 -0.08 13.22 4.88
C ASP A 29 -1.21 13.08 3.87
N TYR A 30 -1.12 12.13 2.93
CA TYR A 30 -2.14 11.90 1.90
C TYR A 30 -3.11 10.80 2.30
N LEU A 31 -2.61 9.58 2.57
CA LEU A 31 -3.49 8.45 2.88
C LEU A 31 -4.00 8.42 4.33
N LYS A 32 -3.55 9.35 5.17
CA LYS A 32 -3.90 9.46 6.59
C LYS A 32 -3.67 8.15 7.36
N VAL A 33 -2.63 7.41 6.98
CA VAL A 33 -2.24 6.18 7.68
C VAL A 33 -1.72 6.54 9.07
N THR A 34 -2.22 5.82 10.07
CA THR A 34 -1.89 6.04 11.49
C THR A 34 -1.06 4.88 12.04
N GLY A 35 -0.42 5.07 13.20
CA GLY A 35 0.42 4.04 13.82
C GLY A 35 1.58 3.60 12.94
N LEU A 36 2.14 4.53 12.16
CA LEU A 36 3.25 4.25 11.25
C LEU A 36 4.51 3.88 12.02
N VAL A 37 5.05 2.70 11.73
CA VAL A 37 6.33 2.20 12.25
C VAL A 37 7.24 1.97 11.05
N HIS A 38 8.28 2.79 10.91
CA HIS A 38 9.36 2.60 9.94
C HIS A 38 10.40 1.67 10.56
N SER A 39 10.64 0.54 9.92
CA SER A 39 11.67 -0.43 10.32
C SER A 39 12.84 -0.22 9.35
N GLY A 40 13.98 0.21 9.88
CA GLY A 40 15.20 0.41 9.11
C GLY A 40 16.27 -0.55 9.58
N GLY A 41 16.27 -1.77 9.07
CA GLY A 41 17.25 -2.78 9.46
C GLY A 41 17.18 -4.10 8.68
N THR A 42 18.26 -4.87 8.76
CA THR A 42 18.38 -6.21 8.14
C THR A 42 17.45 -7.25 8.77
N SER A 43 16.78 -6.92 9.89
CA SER A 43 15.90 -7.78 10.68
C SER A 43 14.43 -7.78 10.24
N ASP A 44 14.06 -6.98 9.25
CA ASP A 44 12.67 -6.49 9.15
C ASP A 44 11.77 -7.40 8.29
N ASN A 45 12.31 -8.56 7.90
CA ASN A 45 11.67 -9.59 7.08
C ASN A 45 11.08 -9.03 5.78
N GLY A 46 11.73 -8.00 5.21
CA GLY A 46 11.32 -7.37 3.95
C GLY A 46 10.04 -6.53 4.05
N ILE A 47 9.82 -5.83 5.17
CA ILE A 47 8.79 -4.80 5.32
C ILE A 47 9.39 -3.55 5.89
N ASP A 48 9.40 -2.48 5.09
CA ASP A 48 9.98 -1.19 5.49
C ASP A 48 9.04 -0.41 6.41
N ILE A 49 7.72 -0.42 6.15
CA ILE A 49 6.74 0.38 6.92
C ILE A 49 5.51 -0.46 7.28
N ARG A 50 5.04 -0.33 8.51
CA ARG A 50 3.76 -0.89 9.00
C ARG A 50 2.86 0.24 9.48
N GLY A 51 1.54 0.08 9.35
CA GLY A 51 0.58 1.03 9.89
C GLY A 51 -0.86 0.57 9.79
N TYR A 52 -1.78 1.47 10.14
CA TYR A 52 -3.22 1.26 10.08
C TYR A 52 -3.86 2.28 9.15
N TRP A 53 -4.53 1.78 8.12
CA TRP A 53 -5.25 2.63 7.17
C TRP A 53 -6.74 2.61 7.48
N ASP A 54 -7.30 3.76 7.86
CA ASP A 54 -8.72 3.91 8.09
C ASP A 54 -9.44 4.24 6.79
N LEU A 55 -10.24 3.29 6.32
CA LEU A 55 -10.98 3.39 5.08
C LEU A 55 -12.37 4.01 5.25
N SER A 56 -12.75 4.39 6.47
CA SER A 56 -14.09 4.91 6.78
C SER A 56 -14.46 6.13 5.96
N GLN A 57 -13.48 6.98 5.66
CA GLN A 57 -13.62 8.21 4.86
C GLN A 57 -13.89 7.93 3.37
N TYR A 58 -13.56 6.74 2.87
CA TYR A 58 -13.74 6.32 1.48
C TYR A 58 -15.02 5.53 1.24
N VAL A 59 -15.82 5.36 2.29
CA VAL A 59 -17.10 4.67 2.15
C VAL A 59 -18.04 5.60 1.39
N THR A 60 -18.20 5.31 0.10
CA THR A 60 -19.31 5.85 -0.66
C THR A 60 -20.54 5.12 -0.16
N LEU A 61 -21.20 5.69 0.85
CA LEU A 61 -22.60 5.35 1.12
C LEU A 61 -23.33 5.72 -0.17
N ALA A 62 -23.51 4.74 -1.06
CA ALA A 62 -24.53 4.87 -2.08
C ALA A 62 -25.78 5.29 -1.31
N LYS A 63 -26.35 6.43 -1.70
CA LYS A 63 -27.68 6.85 -1.30
C LYS A 63 -28.64 5.79 -1.84
N THR A 64 -28.69 4.63 -1.20
CA THR A 64 -29.71 3.61 -1.44
C THR A 64 -30.87 3.95 -0.55
N GLU A 65 -31.62 4.97 -0.97
CA GLU A 65 -33.05 4.97 -0.72
C GLU A 65 -33.60 3.68 -1.38
N ASN A 66 -34.29 2.86 -0.59
CA ASN A 66 -35.14 1.74 -1.04
C ASN A 66 -34.47 0.44 -1.55
N ILE A 67 -33.37 -0.01 -0.97
CA ILE A 67 -33.04 -1.44 -1.01
C ILE A 67 -32.92 -1.93 0.43
N GLU A 68 -33.74 -2.91 0.82
CA GLU A 68 -33.70 -3.49 2.16
C GLU A 68 -32.27 -3.95 2.48
N GLU A 69 -31.65 -3.26 3.44
CA GLU A 69 -30.24 -3.43 3.82
C GLU A 69 -29.89 -4.90 4.07
N GLU A 70 -30.83 -5.71 4.51
CA GLU A 70 -30.61 -7.12 4.81
C GLU A 70 -30.24 -7.99 3.60
N ASP A 71 -30.76 -7.72 2.40
CA ASP A 71 -30.53 -8.58 1.23
C ASP A 71 -29.19 -8.30 0.53
N ILE A 72 -28.72 -7.05 0.54
CA ILE A 72 -27.38 -6.68 0.05
C ILE A 72 -26.30 -7.22 1.00
N ILE A 73 -26.55 -7.14 2.31
CA ILE A 73 -25.56 -7.45 3.33
C ILE A 73 -25.34 -8.97 3.47
N LYS A 74 -26.36 -9.80 3.21
CA LYS A 74 -26.33 -11.23 3.52
C LYS A 74 -25.54 -12.11 2.52
N LYS A 75 -25.24 -11.73 1.25
CA LYS A 75 -24.75 -12.73 0.27
C LYS A 75 -23.67 -12.38 -0.76
N LYS A 76 -23.04 -11.20 -0.80
CA LYS A 76 -21.98 -10.95 -1.81
C LYS A 76 -20.59 -11.43 -1.36
N THR A 77 -20.44 -12.74 -1.15
CA THR A 77 -19.09 -13.34 -1.11
C THR A 77 -18.57 -13.37 -2.54
N ILE A 78 -17.46 -12.69 -2.79
CA ILE A 78 -16.80 -12.64 -4.10
C ILE A 78 -15.74 -13.75 -4.13
N ILE A 79 -15.74 -14.56 -5.18
CA ILE A 79 -14.72 -15.60 -5.36
C ILE A 79 -13.60 -15.04 -6.23
N VAL A 80 -12.38 -15.02 -5.71
CA VAL A 80 -11.18 -14.57 -6.44
C VAL A 80 -10.05 -15.59 -6.23
N ASN A 81 -9.51 -16.13 -7.32
CA ASN A 81 -8.40 -17.10 -7.29
C ASN A 81 -8.67 -18.30 -6.35
N GLY A 82 -9.93 -18.74 -6.25
CA GLY A 82 -10.39 -19.80 -5.35
C GLY A 82 -10.59 -19.38 -3.88
N SER A 83 -10.39 -18.11 -3.54
CA SER A 83 -10.64 -17.56 -2.20
C SER A 83 -12.00 -16.89 -2.13
N ARG A 84 -12.74 -17.14 -1.04
CA ARG A 84 -14.00 -16.46 -0.72
C ARG A 84 -13.71 -15.17 0.04
N ILE A 85 -14.09 -14.03 -0.53
CA ILE A 85 -13.82 -12.70 0.00
C ILE A 85 -15.14 -12.02 0.34
N LYS A 86 -15.28 -11.57 1.59
CA LYS A 86 -16.38 -10.70 2.01
C LYS A 86 -15.87 -9.24 1.94
N PRO A 87 -16.52 -8.35 1.16
CA PRO A 87 -16.16 -6.94 1.11
C PRO A 87 -16.08 -6.31 2.51
N LEU A 88 -15.11 -5.42 2.70
CA LEU A 88 -14.84 -4.79 3.99
C LEU A 88 -15.99 -3.89 4.44
N ILE A 89 -16.69 -3.24 3.51
CA ILE A 89 -17.84 -2.38 3.81
C ILE A 89 -18.92 -3.12 4.61
N LEU A 90 -19.15 -4.41 4.31
CA LEU A 90 -20.14 -5.21 5.02
C LEU A 90 -19.79 -5.35 6.50
N LYS A 91 -18.51 -5.38 6.87
CA LYS A 91 -18.10 -5.42 8.28
C LYS A 91 -18.47 -4.15 9.03
N LYS A 92 -18.40 -2.98 8.37
CA LYS A 92 -18.81 -1.70 8.97
C LYS A 92 -20.31 -1.69 9.25
N LEU A 93 -21.11 -2.15 8.29
CA LEU A 93 -22.57 -2.27 8.45
C LEU A 93 -22.94 -3.17 9.64
N TYR A 94 -22.24 -4.29 9.85
CA TYR A 94 -22.48 -5.18 10.99
C TYR A 94 -21.94 -4.68 12.33
N ASN A 95 -20.82 -3.95 12.33
CA ASN A 95 -20.11 -3.56 13.56
C ASN A 95 -20.40 -2.10 14.00
N GLY A 96 -21.38 -1.44 13.38
CA GLY A 96 -21.80 -0.07 13.71
C GLY A 96 -20.72 0.97 13.45
N ASN A 97 -20.52 1.90 14.41
CA ASN A 97 -19.61 3.03 14.29
C ASN A 97 -18.11 2.69 14.39
N ASN A 98 -17.75 1.41 14.37
CA ASN A 98 -16.34 1.03 14.42
C ASN A 98 -15.61 1.47 13.13
N PRO A 99 -14.43 2.11 13.25
CA PRO A 99 -13.68 2.56 12.09
C PRO A 99 -13.22 1.37 11.25
N LEU A 100 -13.31 1.50 9.93
CA LEU A 100 -12.91 0.48 8.97
C LEU A 100 -11.38 0.47 8.80
N LYS A 101 -10.69 0.04 9.86
CA LYS A 101 -9.22 -0.03 9.90
C LYS A 101 -8.71 -1.32 9.28
N ILE A 102 -7.68 -1.19 8.45
CA ILE A 102 -6.92 -2.31 7.89
C ILE A 102 -5.46 -2.21 8.29
N ASN A 103 -4.80 -3.35 8.44
CA ASN A 103 -3.35 -3.39 8.57
C ASN A 103 -2.73 -3.09 7.21
N LEU A 104 -1.81 -2.15 7.16
CA LEU A 104 -1.05 -1.81 5.97
C LEU A 104 0.41 -2.22 6.20
N LEU A 105 0.90 -3.08 5.32
CA LEU A 105 2.29 -3.51 5.27
C LEU A 105 2.86 -2.93 3.99
N VAL A 106 4.01 -2.25 4.06
CA VAL A 106 4.55 -1.50 2.93
C VAL A 106 5.98 -1.91 2.66
N GLN A 107 6.26 -2.24 1.40
CA GLN A 107 7.62 -2.37 0.89
C GLN A 107 7.89 -1.30 -0.15
N CYS A 108 8.98 -0.57 0.04
CA CYS A 108 9.54 0.39 -0.88
C CYS A 108 10.58 -0.30 -1.77
N LYS A 109 10.50 -0.06 -3.08
CA LYS A 109 11.51 -0.50 -4.05
C LYS A 109 11.77 0.65 -5.02
N ALA A 110 12.86 1.38 -4.82
CA ALA A 110 13.30 2.48 -5.69
C ALA A 110 14.00 1.98 -6.96
N TYR A 111 13.39 1.03 -7.68
CA TYR A 111 14.00 0.44 -8.88
C TYR A 111 13.92 1.40 -10.05
N GLN A 112 14.96 1.46 -10.89
CA GLN A 112 14.94 2.21 -12.14
C GLN A 112 14.26 1.46 -13.29
N SER A 113 14.07 0.15 -13.14
CA SER A 113 13.44 -0.73 -14.12
C SER A 113 12.09 -1.26 -13.61
N LYS A 114 11.33 -1.90 -14.52
CA LYS A 114 10.08 -2.58 -14.18
C LYS A 114 10.33 -3.72 -13.18
N LEU A 115 9.37 -3.94 -12.29
CA LEU A 115 9.50 -4.98 -11.26
C LEU A 115 9.37 -6.39 -11.89
N PRO A 116 10.32 -7.30 -11.59
CA PRO A 116 10.29 -8.66 -12.08
C PRO A 116 9.33 -9.56 -11.26
N PRO A 117 8.97 -10.75 -11.79
CA PRO A 117 8.10 -11.69 -11.08
C PRO A 117 8.69 -12.24 -9.78
N THR A 118 10.03 -12.29 -9.68
CA THR A 118 10.74 -12.70 -8.46
C THR A 118 10.36 -11.82 -7.28
N THR A 119 10.28 -10.51 -7.47
CA THR A 119 9.88 -9.54 -6.43
C THR A 119 8.47 -9.83 -5.91
N ILE A 120 7.53 -10.18 -6.79
CA ILE A 120 6.16 -10.49 -6.36
C ILE A 120 6.11 -11.79 -5.54
N ARG A 121 6.89 -12.80 -5.92
CA ARG A 121 6.98 -14.07 -5.17
C ARG A 121 7.61 -13.88 -3.79
N GLU A 122 8.67 -13.07 -3.71
CA GLU A 122 9.31 -12.68 -2.45
C GLU A 122 8.30 -12.00 -1.52
N LEU A 123 7.59 -11.00 -2.04
CA LEU A 123 6.58 -10.24 -1.29
C LEU A 123 5.39 -11.09 -0.83
N SER A 124 4.98 -12.08 -1.64
CA SER A 124 3.99 -13.08 -1.24
C SER A 124 4.49 -13.91 -0.05
N GLY A 125 5.76 -14.34 -0.06
CA GLY A 125 6.38 -15.02 1.08
C GLY A 125 6.40 -14.15 2.34
N ILE A 126 6.83 -12.89 2.20
CA ILE A 126 6.88 -11.90 3.27
C ILE A 126 5.50 -11.68 3.89
N PHE A 127 4.46 -11.51 3.07
CA PHE A 127 3.11 -11.32 3.57
C PHE A 127 2.63 -12.53 4.38
N ASN A 128 2.81 -13.74 3.85
CA ASN A 128 2.38 -14.96 4.55
C ASN A 128 3.18 -15.23 5.83
N TYR A 129 4.43 -14.75 5.91
CA TYR A 129 5.22 -14.82 7.12
C TYR A 129 4.72 -13.83 8.20
N ASN A 130 4.37 -12.60 7.80
CA ASN A 130 3.97 -11.54 8.73
C ASN A 130 2.47 -11.54 9.08
N VAL A 131 1.62 -12.12 8.23
CA VAL A 131 0.15 -12.04 8.35
C VAL A 131 -0.43 -13.44 8.45
N ASN A 132 -0.98 -13.75 9.63
CA ASN A 132 -1.72 -15.00 9.83
C ASN A 132 -3.04 -15.03 9.03
N ASN A 133 -3.60 -16.23 8.85
CA ASN A 133 -4.83 -16.44 8.07
C ASN A 133 -6.05 -15.65 8.60
N LEU A 134 -6.11 -15.38 9.91
CA LEU A 134 -7.22 -14.61 10.52
C LEU A 134 -7.16 -13.12 10.14
N ASN A 135 -5.96 -12.58 9.96
CA ASN A 135 -5.73 -11.18 9.62
C ASN A 135 -5.55 -10.93 8.12
N LYS A 136 -5.48 -11.99 7.31
CA LYS A 136 -5.35 -11.93 5.85
C LYS A 136 -6.40 -11.04 5.18
N ASN A 137 -7.67 -11.18 5.58
CA ASN A 137 -8.79 -10.37 5.06
C ASN A 137 -8.96 -9.03 5.80
N LYS A 138 -7.94 -8.60 6.52
CA LYS A 138 -7.85 -7.32 7.24
C LYS A 138 -6.51 -6.64 6.98
N SER A 139 -5.71 -7.16 6.05
CA SER A 139 -4.36 -6.67 5.78
C SER A 139 -4.15 -6.49 4.28
N ILE A 140 -3.47 -5.41 3.90
CA ILE A 140 -3.06 -5.15 2.52
C ILE A 140 -1.54 -5.00 2.51
N LEU A 141 -0.89 -5.65 1.54
CA LEU A 141 0.49 -5.35 1.19
C LEU A 141 0.53 -4.26 0.12
N MET A 142 1.25 -3.19 0.37
CA MET A 142 1.48 -2.10 -0.57
C MET A 142 2.93 -2.12 -1.03
N ILE A 143 3.12 -2.14 -2.34
CA ILE A 143 4.43 -1.97 -2.97
C ILE A 143 4.51 -0.55 -3.49
N VAL A 144 5.46 0.21 -3.00
CA VAL A 144 5.71 1.58 -3.47
C VAL A 144 6.96 1.57 -4.34
N THR A 145 6.82 1.97 -5.60
CA THR A 145 7.90 1.94 -6.60
C THR A 145 7.67 2.99 -7.68
N PRO A 146 8.71 3.64 -8.23
CA PRO A 146 8.52 4.60 -9.31
C PRO A 146 8.14 3.92 -10.64
N ASN A 147 8.28 2.60 -10.75
CA ASN A 147 8.14 1.86 -11.99
C ASN A 147 7.01 0.82 -11.96
N THR A 148 6.54 0.45 -13.16
CA THR A 148 5.45 -0.53 -13.35
C THR A 148 5.93 -1.97 -13.24
N LEU A 149 4.99 -2.91 -13.19
CA LEU A 149 5.28 -4.35 -13.23
C LEU A 149 5.60 -4.80 -14.67
N THR A 150 6.48 -5.79 -14.81
CA THR A 150 6.55 -6.58 -16.04
C THR A 150 5.24 -7.35 -16.26
N HIS A 151 4.93 -7.78 -17.49
CA HIS A 151 3.70 -8.54 -17.78
C HIS A 151 3.59 -9.81 -16.92
N GLN A 152 4.70 -10.54 -16.78
CA GLN A 152 4.72 -11.73 -15.94
C GLN A 152 4.57 -11.37 -14.45
N ALA A 153 5.17 -10.29 -13.97
CA ALA A 153 4.98 -9.84 -12.58
C ALA A 153 3.53 -9.41 -12.32
N LEU A 154 2.88 -8.74 -13.28
CA LEU A 154 1.46 -8.38 -13.18
C LEU A 154 0.57 -9.63 -13.08
N ARG A 155 0.89 -10.69 -13.84
CA ARG A 155 0.17 -11.97 -13.75
C ARG A 155 0.31 -12.59 -12.36
N GLU A 156 1.53 -12.64 -11.81
CA GLU A 156 1.76 -13.12 -10.43
C GLU A 156 1.01 -12.25 -9.41
N PHE A 157 1.10 -10.93 -9.54
CA PHE A 157 0.43 -9.94 -8.67
C PHE A 157 -1.08 -10.15 -8.64
N ASN A 158 -1.68 -10.42 -9.80
CA ASN A 158 -3.11 -10.67 -9.93
C ASN A 158 -3.55 -12.05 -9.42
N ASN A 159 -2.66 -13.04 -9.43
CA ASN A 159 -2.93 -14.38 -8.94
C ASN A 159 -2.71 -14.53 -7.43
N CYS A 160 -2.11 -13.54 -6.76
CA CYS A 160 -1.98 -13.53 -5.30
C CYS A 160 -3.35 -13.72 -4.63
N ARG A 161 -3.35 -14.54 -3.57
CA ARG A 161 -4.56 -14.87 -2.80
C ARG A 161 -4.73 -13.98 -1.57
N PHE A 162 -4.21 -12.76 -1.59
CA PHE A 162 -4.34 -11.76 -0.52
C PHE A 162 -4.38 -10.35 -1.12
N GLY A 163 -4.82 -9.36 -0.35
CA GLY A 163 -4.94 -7.98 -0.81
C GLY A 163 -3.56 -7.37 -1.07
N MET A 164 -3.29 -7.02 -2.33
CA MET A 164 -2.05 -6.37 -2.72
C MET A 164 -2.31 -5.14 -3.58
N MET A 165 -1.52 -4.10 -3.34
CA MET A 165 -1.61 -2.80 -3.98
C MET A 165 -0.23 -2.38 -4.50
N LEU A 166 -0.19 -1.89 -5.74
CA LEU A 166 0.95 -1.22 -6.33
C LEU A 166 0.68 0.29 -6.26
N VAL A 167 1.61 1.07 -5.74
CA VAL A 167 1.57 2.54 -5.74
C VAL A 167 2.80 3.05 -6.47
N ASN A 168 2.56 3.85 -7.50
CA ASN A 168 3.62 4.47 -8.26
C ASN A 168 3.93 5.86 -7.72
N LEU A 169 5.01 5.96 -6.95
CA LEU A 169 5.49 7.22 -6.38
C LEU A 169 6.77 7.64 -7.10
N LYS A 170 6.78 8.83 -7.72
CA LYS A 170 7.97 9.31 -8.45
C LYS A 170 9.15 9.48 -7.51
N LEU A 171 10.35 9.16 -8.01
CA LEU A 171 11.59 9.41 -7.28
C LEU A 171 11.73 10.89 -6.91
N LEU A 172 12.34 11.14 -5.77
CA LEU A 172 12.68 12.49 -5.34
C LEU A 172 13.84 13.02 -6.18
N GLY A 173 13.63 14.17 -6.81
CA GLY A 173 14.67 14.96 -7.46
C GLY A 173 15.07 16.13 -6.57
N LEU A 174 16.34 16.53 -6.62
CA LEU A 174 16.77 17.76 -5.94
C LEU A 174 16.04 18.96 -6.55
N LYS A 175 15.59 19.89 -5.69
CA LYS A 175 15.01 21.17 -6.12
C LYS A 175 16.05 22.01 -6.84
N ASP A 176 17.25 22.06 -6.28
CA ASP A 176 18.43 22.76 -6.77
C ASP A 176 19.67 21.92 -6.41
N SER A 177 20.65 21.86 -7.32
CA SER A 177 21.90 21.12 -7.14
C SER A 177 22.77 21.68 -6.02
N LYS A 178 22.54 22.93 -5.59
CA LYS A 178 23.26 23.61 -4.50
C LYS A 178 22.66 23.38 -3.11
N MET A 179 21.47 22.79 -3.02
CA MET A 179 20.84 22.53 -1.72
C MET A 179 21.45 21.34 -0.98
N ASP A 180 21.35 21.37 0.35
CA ASP A 180 21.84 20.29 1.20
C ASP A 180 21.05 18.99 0.95
N ARG A 181 21.74 17.99 0.41
CA ARG A 181 21.20 16.66 0.09
C ARG A 181 20.79 15.88 1.34
N PHE A 182 21.24 16.23 2.53
CA PHE A 182 20.85 15.54 3.76
C PHE A 182 19.52 16.03 4.34
N THR A 183 18.94 17.09 3.77
CA THR A 183 17.70 17.70 4.22
C THR A 183 16.54 17.34 3.28
N ILE A 184 15.48 16.73 3.80
CA ILE A 184 14.32 16.28 2.99
C ILE A 184 13.62 17.45 2.27
N ALA A 185 13.64 18.65 2.87
CA ALA A 185 13.08 19.86 2.28
C ALA A 185 13.76 20.29 0.96
N SER A 186 14.98 19.81 0.71
CA SER A 186 15.76 20.06 -0.51
C SER A 186 15.25 19.27 -1.72
N TYR A 187 14.33 18.32 -1.53
CA TYR A 187 13.83 17.46 -2.59
C TYR A 187 12.41 17.85 -3.02
N LYS A 188 12.12 17.66 -4.31
CA LYS A 188 10.81 17.75 -4.97
C LYS A 188 10.48 16.41 -5.63
N GLY A 189 9.20 16.16 -5.87
CA GLY A 189 8.72 14.84 -6.33
C GLY A 189 8.02 14.11 -5.19
N GLY A 190 8.05 12.77 -5.21
CA GLY A 190 7.25 11.99 -4.28
C GLY A 190 5.75 12.16 -4.55
N THR A 191 5.40 12.53 -5.79
CA THR A 191 4.01 12.65 -6.25
C THR A 191 3.52 11.29 -6.70
N LEU A 192 2.25 11.02 -6.44
CA LEU A 192 1.56 9.86 -6.97
C LEU A 192 1.48 9.98 -8.50
N ASP A 193 1.93 8.95 -9.20
CA ASP A 193 1.80 8.81 -10.66
C ASP A 193 0.65 7.85 -11.03
N GLY A 194 0.32 6.95 -10.12
CA GLY A 194 -0.80 6.04 -10.28
C GLY A 194 -0.78 4.93 -9.25
N PHE A 195 -1.79 4.08 -9.30
CA PHE A 195 -1.86 2.90 -8.46
C PHE A 195 -2.63 1.77 -9.14
N TYR A 196 -2.46 0.56 -8.63
CA TYR A 196 -3.17 -0.61 -9.13
C TYR A 196 -3.47 -1.59 -7.99
N LEU A 197 -4.70 -2.06 -7.93
CA LEU A 197 -5.16 -3.06 -6.97
C LEU A 197 -5.24 -4.43 -7.64
N ASN A 198 -4.75 -5.47 -6.97
CA ASN A 198 -4.98 -6.83 -7.48
C ASN A 198 -6.46 -7.21 -7.33
N PRO A 199 -6.95 -8.23 -8.07
CA PRO A 199 -8.35 -8.66 -8.00
C PRO A 199 -8.83 -8.96 -6.58
N TYR A 200 -7.95 -9.49 -5.73
CA TYR A 200 -8.25 -9.78 -4.33
C TYR A 200 -8.56 -8.50 -3.56
N CYS A 201 -7.69 -7.50 -3.68
CA CYS A 201 -7.82 -6.21 -3.03
C CYS A 201 -9.05 -5.46 -3.55
N LYS A 202 -9.31 -5.50 -4.87
CA LYS A 202 -10.54 -4.94 -5.45
C LYS A 202 -11.80 -5.56 -4.83
N ALA A 203 -11.85 -6.88 -4.72
CA ALA A 203 -12.98 -7.56 -4.08
C ALA A 203 -13.10 -7.23 -2.59
N MET A 204 -11.98 -7.04 -1.88
CA MET A 204 -12.00 -6.59 -0.49
C MET A 204 -12.54 -5.17 -0.35
N LEU A 205 -12.21 -4.28 -1.29
CA LEU A 205 -12.57 -2.87 -1.29
C LEU A 205 -13.84 -2.54 -2.09
N GLU A 206 -14.57 -3.54 -2.55
CA GLU A 206 -15.86 -3.35 -3.22
C GLU A 206 -16.78 -2.47 -2.34
N GLY A 207 -17.28 -1.35 -2.88
CA GLY A 207 -18.07 -0.36 -2.16
C GLY A 207 -17.27 0.70 -1.37
N ILE A 208 -15.94 0.71 -1.52
CA ILE A 208 -15.04 1.70 -0.92
C ILE A 208 -14.28 2.41 -2.05
N ASP A 209 -14.55 3.70 -2.26
CA ASP A 209 -13.93 4.48 -3.32
C ASP A 209 -12.67 5.20 -2.84
N ILE A 210 -11.52 4.55 -3.05
CA ILE A 210 -10.21 5.14 -2.74
C ILE A 210 -9.66 6.02 -3.87
N ASN A 211 -10.36 6.14 -5.01
CA ASN A 211 -9.84 6.89 -6.16
C ASN A 211 -9.81 8.40 -5.91
N THR A 212 -10.60 8.91 -4.97
CA THR A 212 -10.72 10.36 -4.67
C THR A 212 -9.40 10.95 -4.15
N GLU A 213 -8.67 10.22 -3.32
CA GLU A 213 -7.36 10.64 -2.77
C GLU A 213 -6.16 10.13 -3.59
N MET A 214 -6.40 9.22 -4.55
CA MET A 214 -5.37 8.58 -5.37
C MET A 214 -5.31 9.13 -6.80
N LYS A 215 -5.74 10.38 -6.99
CA LYS A 215 -5.70 11.15 -8.24
C LYS A 215 -4.54 12.13 -8.27
#